data_AF-A0A355C1Q8-F1
#
_entry.id   AF-A0A355C1Q8-F1
#
_cell.length_a   1.000
_cell.length_b   1.000
_cell.length_c   1.000
_cell.angle_alpha   90.00
_cell.angle_beta   90.00
_cell.angle_gamma   90.00
#
_symmetry.space_group_name_H-M   'P 1'
#
loop_
_entity.id
_entity.type
_entity.pdbx_description
1 polymer ?
#
loop_
_entity_poly.entity_id
_entity_poly.type
_entity_poly.pdbx_seq_one_letter_code
_entity_poly.pdbx_strand_id
1 'polypeptide(L)'
;MGAKVVILVLAAIALTGCSGGLKRFAPPGFVKYEDRAKGQPVAAPIADRIKEAQAASGGEFPNLSEQPSTAPPGIAAPERTALGEELEAARSDLLGAVEADRAAAAKERAESIEPQRKALDEALQEDDAAARKERGLPPAPPPIKD
;
A
#
# COMPACT_ATOMS: atom_id res chain seq x y z
N MET A 1 31.97 48.88 -23.49
CA MET A 1 32.45 47.79 -24.36
C MET A 1 33.06 46.70 -23.48
N GLY A 2 32.34 45.62 -23.17
CA GLY A 2 32.82 44.61 -22.22
C GLY A 2 32.28 43.20 -22.46
N ALA A 3 31.81 42.92 -23.67
CA ALA A 3 30.99 41.75 -23.98
C ALA A 3 31.70 40.70 -24.85
N LYS A 4 33.05 40.63 -24.81
CA LYS A 4 33.81 39.65 -25.60
C LYS A 4 34.73 38.72 -24.81
N VAL A 5 34.79 38.85 -23.47
CA VAL A 5 35.54 37.94 -22.58
C VAL A 5 34.62 37.02 -21.76
N VAL A 6 33.31 37.25 -21.80
CA VAL A 6 32.34 36.57 -20.92
C VAL A 6 31.96 35.15 -21.39
N ILE A 7 32.18 34.81 -22.67
CA ILE A 7 31.74 33.51 -23.23
C ILE A 7 32.78 32.40 -23.04
N LEU A 8 34.04 32.72 -22.76
CA LEU A 8 35.12 31.71 -22.63
C LEU A 8 35.31 31.18 -21.19
N VAL A 9 34.60 31.73 -20.20
CA VAL A 9 34.60 31.22 -18.81
C VAL A 9 33.41 30.28 -18.54
N LEU A 10 32.38 30.28 -19.38
CA LEU A 10 31.18 29.44 -19.18
C LEU A 10 31.33 27.98 -19.62
N ALA A 11 32.35 27.63 -20.40
CA ALA A 11 32.60 26.24 -20.82
C ALA A 11 33.49 25.45 -19.83
N ALA A 12 34.20 26.13 -18.91
CA ALA A 12 35.08 25.47 -17.94
C ALA A 12 34.37 25.06 -16.64
N ILE A 13 33.19 25.61 -16.34
CA ILE A 13 32.42 25.27 -15.13
C ILE A 13 31.47 24.09 -15.36
N ALA A 14 31.33 23.60 -16.61
CA ALA A 14 30.48 22.45 -16.93
C ALA A 14 31.16 21.08 -16.74
N LEU A 15 32.48 21.02 -16.49
CA LEU A 15 33.21 19.74 -16.38
C LEU A 15 33.90 19.49 -15.03
N THR A 16 33.88 20.45 -14.10
CA THR A 16 34.50 20.27 -12.78
C THR A 16 33.65 20.94 -11.71
N GLY A 17 32.64 20.23 -11.19
CA GLY A 17 31.96 20.70 -9.98
C GLY A 17 30.64 20.05 -9.60
N CYS A 18 30.00 19.27 -10.49
CA CYS A 18 28.73 18.60 -10.19
C CYS A 18 28.92 17.13 -9.78
N SER A 19 30.00 16.78 -9.07
CA SER A 19 30.33 15.38 -8.75
C SER A 19 30.79 15.13 -7.30
N GLY A 20 30.38 15.96 -6.33
CA GLY A 20 30.83 15.79 -4.94
C GLY A 20 29.89 16.21 -3.81
N GLY A 21 28.63 16.59 -4.08
CA GLY A 21 27.86 17.40 -3.13
C GLY A 21 26.72 16.74 -2.36
N LEU A 22 26.12 15.63 -2.83
CA LEU A 22 24.85 15.16 -2.25
C LEU A 22 24.96 14.17 -1.08
N LYS A 23 26.17 13.76 -0.67
CA LYS A 23 26.33 12.88 0.51
C LYS A 23 26.24 13.60 1.84
N ARG A 24 26.36 14.94 1.87
CA ARG A 24 26.35 15.74 3.11
C ARG A 24 24.97 16.22 3.55
N PHE A 25 23.94 16.06 2.71
CA PHE A 25 22.56 16.45 3.02
C PHE A 25 21.64 15.27 3.37
N ALA A 26 22.16 14.04 3.37
CA ALA A 26 21.42 12.90 3.89
C ALA A 26 21.66 12.81 5.41
N PRO A 27 20.60 12.85 6.25
CA PRO A 27 20.77 12.61 7.68
C PRO A 27 21.40 11.22 7.92
N PRO A 28 22.23 11.05 8.96
CA PRO A 28 22.90 9.77 9.23
C PRO A 28 21.84 8.66 9.37
N GLY A 29 21.90 7.65 8.49
CA GLY A 29 20.95 6.53 8.45
C GLY A 29 20.20 6.36 7.12
N PHE A 30 20.24 7.33 6.19
CA PHE A 30 19.64 7.16 4.86
C PHE A 30 20.52 6.31 3.94
N VAL A 31 20.28 4.99 3.94
CA VAL A 31 20.85 4.06 2.96
C VAL A 31 20.01 4.14 1.69
N LYS A 32 20.64 4.42 0.54
CA LYS A 32 19.94 4.42 -0.74
C LYS A 32 19.41 3.00 -1.01
N TYR A 33 18.14 2.88 -1.41
CA TYR A 33 17.52 1.58 -1.69
C TYR A 33 18.32 0.74 -2.70
N GLU A 34 18.99 1.40 -3.64
CA GLU A 34 19.87 0.75 -4.62
C GLU A 34 21.11 0.07 -3.99
N ASP A 35 21.64 0.62 -2.90
CA ASP A 35 22.77 0.04 -2.16
C ASP A 35 22.31 -1.16 -1.30
N ARG A 36 21.03 -1.22 -0.92
CA ARG A 36 20.44 -2.37 -0.20
C ARG A 36 20.08 -3.52 -1.12
N ALA A 37 19.70 -3.24 -2.36
CA ALA A 37 19.24 -4.24 -3.33
C ALA A 37 20.37 -4.92 -4.11
N LYS A 38 21.57 -4.30 -4.23
CA LYS A 38 22.65 -4.77 -5.11
C LYS A 38 23.52 -5.91 -4.58
N GLY A 39 23.19 -6.56 -3.47
CA GLY A 39 24.03 -7.66 -3.01
C GLY A 39 23.74 -8.24 -1.64
N GLN A 40 22.51 -8.12 -1.11
CA GLN A 40 22.18 -8.91 0.07
C GLN A 40 21.94 -10.35 -0.36
N PRO A 41 22.71 -11.34 0.13
CA PRO A 41 22.37 -12.74 -0.09
C PRO A 41 20.99 -12.96 0.52
N VAL A 42 20.13 -13.69 -0.20
CA VAL A 42 18.86 -14.19 0.34
C VAL A 42 19.18 -14.79 1.71
N ALA A 43 18.61 -14.24 2.78
CA ALA A 43 18.89 -14.73 4.12
C ALA A 43 18.77 -16.26 4.11
N ALA A 44 19.77 -16.99 4.62
CA ALA A 44 19.82 -18.45 4.57
C ALA A 44 18.47 -19.14 4.81
N PRO A 45 17.66 -18.77 5.83
CA PRO A 45 16.34 -19.38 6.03
C PRO A 45 15.32 -19.14 4.91
N ILE A 46 15.43 -18.03 4.17
CA ILE A 46 14.59 -17.76 2.99
C ILE A 46 15.04 -18.61 1.80
N ALA A 47 16.36 -18.79 1.63
CA ALA A 47 16.89 -19.64 0.57
C ALA A 47 16.50 -21.11 0.78
N ASP A 48 16.52 -21.58 2.03
CA ASP A 48 16.09 -22.94 2.39
C ASP A 48 14.58 -23.12 2.17
N ARG A 49 13.76 -22.14 2.53
CA ARG A 49 12.31 -22.15 2.23
C ARG A 49 12.01 -22.15 0.74
N ILE A 50 12.80 -21.45 -0.08
CA ILE A 50 12.67 -21.45 -1.54
C ILE A 50 13.05 -22.83 -2.10
N LYS A 51 14.14 -23.43 -1.62
CA LYS A 51 14.56 -24.78 -2.04
C LYS A 51 13.54 -25.85 -1.63
N GLU A 52 13.01 -25.76 -0.42
CA GLU A 52 11.98 -26.67 0.07
C GLU A 52 10.68 -26.50 -0.73
N ALA A 53 10.27 -25.26 -1.04
CA ALA A 53 9.12 -24.99 -1.90
C ALA A 53 9.33 -25.51 -3.33
N GLN A 54 10.53 -25.35 -3.90
CA GLN A 54 10.88 -25.87 -5.22
C GLN A 54 10.99 -27.40 -5.26
N ALA A 55 11.38 -28.04 -4.16
CA ALA A 55 11.40 -29.49 -4.05
C ALA A 55 10.00 -30.08 -3.82
N ALA A 56 9.11 -29.34 -3.15
CA ALA A 56 7.72 -29.73 -2.88
C ALA A 56 6.78 -29.46 -4.07
N SER A 57 7.00 -28.37 -4.81
CA SER A 57 6.40 -28.21 -6.13
C SER A 57 7.13 -29.18 -7.06
N GLY A 58 6.45 -30.15 -7.66
CA GLY A 58 7.07 -31.17 -8.51
C GLY A 58 7.70 -30.66 -9.83
N GLY A 59 8.33 -29.48 -9.84
CA GLY A 59 9.33 -28.98 -10.78
C GLY A 59 8.91 -28.73 -12.22
N GLU A 60 7.92 -29.45 -12.71
CA GLU A 60 7.45 -29.33 -14.08
C GLU A 60 6.32 -28.32 -14.13
N PHE A 61 6.62 -27.18 -14.74
CA PHE A 61 5.58 -26.35 -15.31
C PHE A 61 4.73 -27.26 -16.20
N PRO A 62 3.40 -27.30 -16.05
CA PRO A 62 2.57 -28.22 -16.82
C PRO A 62 2.85 -27.98 -18.30
N ASN A 63 3.13 -29.07 -19.01
CA ASN A 63 3.46 -28.99 -20.43
C ASN A 63 2.22 -28.47 -21.18
N LEU A 64 2.20 -27.17 -21.47
CA LEU A 64 1.08 -26.52 -22.17
C LEU A 64 0.90 -27.06 -23.60
N SER A 65 1.92 -27.73 -24.16
CA SER A 65 1.81 -28.43 -25.44
C SER A 65 1.12 -29.79 -25.36
N GLU A 66 0.96 -30.35 -24.16
CA GLU A 66 0.18 -31.58 -23.89
C GLU A 66 -1.27 -31.28 -23.48
N GLN A 67 -1.66 -30.00 -23.37
CA GLN A 67 -3.07 -29.69 -23.19
C GLN A 67 -3.87 -30.18 -24.41
N PRO A 68 -5.08 -30.73 -24.20
CA PRO A 68 -5.93 -31.13 -25.31
C PRO A 68 -6.15 -29.93 -26.23
N SER A 69 -5.77 -30.07 -27.50
CA SER A 69 -5.95 -29.03 -28.53
C SER A 69 -7.42 -28.70 -28.81
N THR A 70 -8.31 -29.60 -28.40
CA THR A 70 -9.75 -29.44 -28.43
C THR A 70 -10.25 -28.92 -27.09
N ALA A 71 -10.97 -27.79 -27.14
CA ALA A 71 -11.71 -27.29 -26.00
C ALA A 71 -12.65 -28.39 -25.44
N PRO A 72 -12.79 -28.50 -24.11
CA PRO A 72 -13.75 -29.42 -23.53
C PRO A 72 -15.16 -29.13 -24.05
N PRO A 73 -16.02 -30.16 -24.13
CA PRO A 73 -17.40 -29.99 -24.57
C PRO A 73 -18.08 -28.96 -23.67
N GLY A 74 -18.72 -27.97 -24.30
CA GLY A 74 -19.48 -26.96 -23.57
C GLY A 74 -20.70 -27.57 -22.88
N ILE A 75 -21.11 -26.97 -21.77
CA ILE A 75 -22.33 -27.32 -21.05
C ILE A 75 -23.53 -27.14 -21.99
N ALA A 76 -24.47 -28.09 -21.98
CA ALA A 76 -25.66 -28.03 -22.81
C ALA A 76 -26.47 -26.75 -22.52
N ALA A 77 -27.11 -26.18 -23.54
CA ALA A 77 -27.89 -24.95 -23.40
C ALA A 77 -28.90 -24.97 -22.23
N PRO A 78 -29.72 -26.04 -22.02
CA PRO A 78 -30.69 -26.05 -20.91
C PRO A 78 -30.01 -26.07 -19.53
N GLU A 79 -28.93 -26.85 -19.38
CA GLU A 79 -28.16 -26.92 -18.13
C GLU A 79 -27.49 -25.57 -17.81
N ARG A 80 -27.02 -24.88 -18.84
CA ARG A 80 -26.42 -23.54 -18.70
C ARG A 80 -27.45 -22.51 -18.24
N THR A 81 -28.68 -22.57 -18.76
CA THR A 81 -29.76 -21.68 -18.33
C THR A 81 -30.14 -21.96 -16.88
N ALA A 82 -30.30 -23.22 -16.50
CA ALA A 82 -30.60 -23.60 -15.11
C ALA A 82 -29.53 -23.11 -14.13
N LEU A 83 -28.24 -23.31 -14.45
CA LEU A 83 -27.12 -22.78 -13.66
C LEU A 83 -27.12 -21.25 -13.59
N GLY A 84 -27.51 -20.57 -14.67
CA GLY A 84 -27.63 -19.11 -14.71
C GLY A 84 -28.72 -18.60 -13.76
N GLU A 85 -29.88 -19.27 -13.73
CA GLU A 85 -30.98 -18.93 -12.83
C GLU A 85 -30.61 -19.16 -11.37
N GLU A 86 -29.95 -20.29 -11.05
CA GLU A 86 -29.45 -20.58 -9.71
C GLU A 86 -28.44 -19.53 -9.23
N LEU A 87 -27.50 -19.13 -10.10
CA LEU A 87 -26.51 -18.10 -9.77
C LEU A 87 -27.15 -16.73 -9.56
N GLU A 88 -28.14 -16.35 -10.36
CA GLU A 88 -28.82 -15.06 -10.19
C GLU A 88 -29.65 -15.04 -8.90
N ALA A 89 -30.31 -16.14 -8.54
CA ALA A 89 -30.99 -16.27 -7.26
C ALA A 89 -30.00 -16.13 -6.08
N ALA A 90 -28.89 -16.87 -6.11
CA ALA A 90 -27.86 -16.80 -5.08
C ALA A 90 -27.24 -15.40 -4.98
N ARG A 91 -27.06 -14.71 -6.12
CA ARG A 91 -26.59 -13.33 -6.17
C ARG A 91 -27.59 -12.37 -5.51
N SER A 92 -28.88 -12.52 -5.79
CA SER A 92 -29.92 -11.69 -5.17
C SER A 92 -29.93 -11.87 -3.65
N ASP A 93 -29.86 -13.10 -3.16
CA ASP A 93 -29.83 -13.39 -1.72
C ASP A 93 -28.58 -12.80 -1.04
N LEU A 94 -27.42 -12.94 -1.69
CA LEU A 94 -26.16 -12.36 -1.20
C LEU A 94 -26.24 -10.83 -1.12
N LEU A 95 -26.80 -10.17 -2.15
CA LEU A 95 -26.95 -8.72 -2.15
C LEU A 95 -27.83 -8.25 -0.99
N GLY A 96 -28.95 -8.93 -0.73
CA GLY A 96 -29.81 -8.64 0.42
C GLY A 96 -29.08 -8.80 1.76
N ALA A 97 -28.29 -9.87 1.91
CA ALA A 97 -27.49 -10.09 3.12
C ALA A 97 -26.42 -9.00 3.31
N VAL A 98 -25.74 -8.57 2.24
CA VAL A 98 -24.74 -7.51 2.28
C VAL A 98 -25.35 -6.16 2.64
N GLU A 99 -26.54 -5.85 2.12
CA GLU A 99 -27.24 -4.61 2.47
C GLU A 99 -27.67 -4.59 3.94
N ALA A 100 -28.19 -5.72 4.44
CA ALA A 100 -28.52 -5.87 5.85
C ALA A 100 -27.30 -5.72 6.76
N ASP A 101 -26.17 -6.35 6.39
CA ASP A 101 -24.91 -6.24 7.13
C ASP A 101 -24.35 -4.82 7.11
N ARG A 102 -24.39 -4.13 5.96
CA ARG A 102 -24.01 -2.72 5.88
C ARG A 102 -24.87 -1.84 6.78
N ALA A 103 -26.18 -2.08 6.83
CA ALA A 103 -27.09 -1.35 7.71
C ALA A 103 -26.79 -1.63 9.19
N ALA A 104 -26.53 -2.89 9.55
CA ALA A 104 -26.15 -3.29 10.90
C ALA A 104 -24.82 -2.64 11.33
N ALA A 105 -23.80 -2.69 10.48
CA ALA A 105 -22.50 -2.07 10.74
C ALA A 105 -22.58 -0.54 10.82
N ALA A 106 -23.43 0.11 10.02
CA ALA A 106 -23.68 1.54 10.12
C ALA A 106 -24.36 1.90 11.45
N LYS A 107 -25.33 1.09 11.88
CA LYS A 107 -26.00 1.25 13.17
C LYS A 107 -25.02 1.07 14.33
N GLU A 108 -24.20 0.01 14.31
CA GLU A 108 -23.17 -0.22 15.33
C GLU A 108 -22.19 0.95 15.42
N ARG A 109 -21.73 1.46 14.27
CA ARG A 109 -20.85 2.64 14.22
C ARG A 109 -21.48 3.84 14.91
N ALA A 110 -22.72 4.17 14.57
CA ALA A 110 -23.42 5.34 15.12
C ALA A 110 -23.74 5.18 16.62
N GLU A 111 -24.13 3.99 17.05
CA GLU A 111 -24.63 3.76 18.42
C GLU A 111 -23.52 3.46 19.42
N SER A 112 -22.47 2.74 19.01
CA SER A 112 -21.44 2.24 19.94
C SER A 112 -20.07 2.89 19.74
N ILE A 113 -19.66 3.13 18.49
CA ILE A 113 -18.28 3.57 18.20
C ILE A 113 -18.17 5.09 18.23
N GLU A 114 -19.07 5.82 17.57
CA GLU A 114 -19.01 7.28 17.51
C GLU A 114 -19.13 7.97 18.87
N PRO A 115 -20.00 7.54 19.81
CA PRO A 115 -20.06 8.14 21.14
C PRO A 115 -18.76 7.92 21.93
N GLN A 116 -18.19 6.71 21.85
CA GLN A 116 -16.92 6.40 22.51
C GLN A 116 -15.77 7.21 21.94
N ARG A 117 -15.73 7.36 20.61
CA ARG A 117 -14.75 8.21 19.92
C ARG A 117 -14.84 9.66 20.39
N LYS A 118 -16.06 10.23 20.46
CA LYS A 118 -16.25 11.60 20.95
C LYS A 118 -15.80 11.77 22.40
N ALA A 119 -16.18 10.84 23.28
CA ALA A 119 -15.75 10.88 24.68
C ALA A 119 -14.23 10.79 24.82
N LEU A 120 -13.56 9.98 23.99
CA LEU A 120 -12.10 9.90 23.96
C LEU A 120 -11.48 11.20 23.45
N ASP A 121 -12.00 11.77 22.36
CA ASP A 121 -11.51 13.03 21.80
C ASP A 121 -11.66 14.19 22.81
N GLU A 122 -12.76 14.23 23.56
CA GLU A 122 -13.00 15.20 24.64
C GLU A 122 -11.98 15.03 25.78
N ALA A 123 -11.78 13.80 26.27
CA ALA A 123 -10.81 13.50 27.33
C ALA A 123 -9.38 13.89 26.93
N LEU A 124 -8.98 13.59 25.68
CA LEU A 124 -7.66 13.98 25.17
C LEU A 124 -7.50 15.50 25.09
N GLN A 125 -8.55 16.24 24.71
CA GLN A 125 -8.52 17.70 24.68
C GLN A 125 -8.37 18.29 26.10
N GLU A 126 -9.05 17.72 27.09
CA GLU A 126 -8.94 18.16 28.49
C GLU A 126 -7.53 17.91 29.05
N ASP A 127 -6.98 16.71 28.80
CA ASP A 127 -5.62 16.35 29.22
C ASP A 127 -4.56 17.24 28.55
N ASP A 128 -4.69 17.47 27.24
CA ASP A 128 -3.79 18.36 26.50
C ASP A 128 -3.89 19.80 27.00
N ALA A 129 -5.10 20.29 27.30
CA ALA A 129 -5.29 21.62 27.86
C ALA A 129 -4.63 21.75 29.25
N ALA A 130 -4.78 20.74 30.10
CA ALA A 130 -4.12 20.69 31.41
C ALA A 130 -2.60 20.69 31.27
N ALA A 131 -2.04 19.80 30.43
CA ALA A 131 -0.61 19.71 30.18
C ALA A 131 -0.02 21.00 29.61
N ARG A 132 -0.74 21.70 28.73
CA ARG A 132 -0.30 23.00 28.18
C ARG A 132 -0.31 24.10 29.24
N LYS A 133 -1.33 24.12 30.10
CA LYS A 133 -1.42 25.06 31.23
C LYS A 133 -0.25 24.88 32.20
N GLU A 134 0.10 23.64 32.54
CA GLU A 134 1.27 23.33 33.38
C GLU A 134 2.59 23.80 32.75
N ARG A 135 2.69 23.74 31.42
CA ARG A 135 3.88 24.18 30.66
C ARG A 135 3.90 25.68 30.35
N GLY A 136 2.88 26.45 30.76
CA GLY A 136 2.75 27.87 30.41
C GLY A 136 2.59 28.14 28.92
N LEU A 137 2.11 27.15 28.15
CA LEU A 137 1.89 27.26 26.71
C LEU A 137 0.49 27.84 26.43
N PRO A 138 0.32 28.60 25.31
CA PRO A 138 -1.01 29.09 24.90
C PRO A 138 -1.97 27.92 24.62
N PRO A 139 -3.30 28.10 24.64
CA PRO A 139 -4.26 27.03 24.33
C PRO A 139 -4.00 26.40 22.96
N ALA A 140 -4.38 25.13 22.80
CA ALA A 140 -4.21 24.43 21.53
C ALA A 140 -5.09 25.08 20.44
N PRO A 141 -4.60 25.17 19.19
CA PRO A 141 -5.43 25.63 18.08
C PRO A 141 -6.59 24.65 17.86
N PRO A 142 -7.77 25.14 17.41
CA PRO A 142 -8.91 24.27 17.14
C PRO A 142 -8.55 23.22 16.07
N PRO A 143 -9.15 22.01 16.13
CA PRO A 143 -8.92 21.00 15.12
C PRO A 143 -9.28 21.54 13.73
N ILE A 144 -8.40 21.29 12.75
CA ILE A 144 -8.68 21.63 11.36
C ILE A 144 -9.85 20.75 10.93
N LYS A 145 -10.96 21.39 10.54
CA LYS A 145 -12.12 20.68 9.99
C LYS A 145 -11.77 20.28 8.56
N ASP A 146 -11.78 18.98 8.29
CA ASP A 146 -11.78 18.41 6.94
C ASP A 146 -13.18 18.49 6.30
#